data_AF-A0A8T7BG69-F1
#
_entry.id   AF-A0A8T7BG69-F1
#
_cell.length_a   1.000
_cell.length_b   1.000
_cell.length_c   1.000
_cell.angle_alpha   90.00
_cell.angle_beta   90.00
_cell.angle_gamma   90.00
#
_symmetry.space_group_name_H-M   'P 1'
#
loop_
_entity.id
_entity.type
_entity.pdbx_description
1 polymer ?
#
loop_
_entity_poly.entity_id
_entity_poly.type
_entity_poly.pdbx_seq_one_letter_code
_entity_poly.pdbx_strand_id
1 'polypeptide(L)'
;MLLNINPQRSYIYSAMVLLGCILLTVYTFNETSLRLFSHWLIFDESYGHGLLVLATCIYMIHCALAAGEIYSSGPDWFMLLPLLLCSFTLALSVVAGIDMVQYILLPAVVFISFYLVAGRNAAIRILIPLGLIYFAIPFWDHFTNGLLALTSGVVQEMVYLSGITAYISGNSIYI
;
A
#
# COMPACT_ATOMS: atom_id res chain seq x y z
N MET A 1 -17.56 33.99 -1.90
CA MET A 1 -18.48 33.39 -0.91
C MET A 1 -17.82 32.11 -0.39
N LEU A 2 -16.94 32.25 0.61
CA LEU A 2 -16.25 31.12 1.21
C LEU A 2 -17.27 30.41 2.11
N LEU A 3 -17.75 29.23 1.69
CA LEU A 3 -18.57 28.36 2.53
C LEU A 3 -17.78 28.13 3.83
N ASN A 4 -18.34 28.59 4.94
CA ASN A 4 -17.82 28.38 6.27
C ASN A 4 -18.04 26.90 6.62
N ILE A 5 -17.19 26.03 6.07
CA ILE A 5 -17.22 24.60 6.34
C ILE A 5 -16.80 24.46 7.79
N ASN A 6 -17.76 24.12 8.66
CA ASN A 6 -17.45 23.79 10.04
C ASN A 6 -16.40 22.66 10.01
N PRO A 7 -15.18 22.89 10.53
CA PRO A 7 -14.11 21.91 10.48
C PRO A 7 -14.58 20.60 11.10
N GLN A 8 -15.51 20.66 12.08
CA GLN A 8 -16.09 19.48 12.70
C GLN A 8 -16.88 18.55 11.77
N ARG A 9 -17.56 19.09 10.77
CA ARG A 9 -18.43 18.31 9.90
C ARG A 9 -17.67 17.72 8.71
N SER A 10 -16.54 18.34 8.33
CA SER A 10 -15.75 17.93 7.17
C SER A 10 -15.00 16.62 7.40
N TYR A 11 -14.44 16.40 8.59
CA TYR A 11 -13.68 15.17 8.87
C TYR A 11 -14.56 13.93 8.99
N ILE A 12 -15.78 14.02 9.54
CA ILE A 12 -16.70 12.88 9.62
C ILE A 12 -17.07 12.42 8.21
N TYR A 13 -17.34 13.37 7.32
CA TYR A 13 -17.60 13.09 5.91
C TYR A 13 -16.40 12.39 5.25
N SER A 14 -15.18 12.93 5.40
CA SER A 14 -13.97 12.30 4.86
C SER A 14 -13.75 10.88 5.41
N ALA A 15 -13.97 10.65 6.70
CA ALA A 15 -13.87 9.32 7.30
C ALA A 15 -14.90 8.35 6.70
N MET A 16 -16.17 8.77 6.55
CA MET A 16 -17.22 7.95 5.96
C MET A 16 -16.95 7.65 4.48
N VAL A 17 -16.45 8.62 3.71
CA VAL A 17 -16.06 8.43 2.32
C VAL A 17 -14.93 7.41 2.21
N LEU A 18 -13.88 7.55 3.02
CA LEU A 18 -12.76 6.61 3.02
C LEU A 18 -13.22 5.19 3.36
N LEU A 19 -14.03 5.05 4.43
CA LEU A 19 -14.60 3.77 4.82
C LEU A 19 -15.46 3.18 3.70
N GLY A 20 -16.29 4.00 3.05
CA GLY A 20 -17.10 3.59 1.90
C GLY A 20 -16.25 3.09 0.73
N CYS A 21 -15.18 3.80 0.38
CA CYS A 21 -14.23 3.40 -0.66
C CYS A 21 -13.55 2.06 -0.36
N ILE A 22 -13.12 1.86 0.90
CA ILE A 22 -12.52 0.60 1.36
C ILE A 22 -13.54 -0.54 1.25
N LEU A 23 -14.73 -0.38 1.83
CA LEU A 23 -15.78 -1.41 1.82
C LEU A 23 -16.22 -1.76 0.40
N LEU A 24 -16.39 -0.76 -0.47
CA LEU A 24 -16.74 -0.99 -1.87
C LEU A 24 -15.67 -1.78 -2.61
N THR A 25 -14.38 -1.45 -2.40
CA THR A 25 -13.26 -2.15 -3.03
C THR A 25 -13.18 -3.59 -2.54
N VAL A 26 -13.28 -3.81 -1.22
CA VAL A 26 -13.26 -5.15 -0.61
C VAL A 26 -14.44 -5.98 -1.08
N TYR A 27 -15.65 -5.40 -1.17
CA TYR A 27 -16.83 -6.10 -1.66
C TYR A 27 -16.68 -6.49 -3.14
N THR A 28 -16.20 -5.57 -3.98
CA THR A 28 -16.06 -5.79 -5.43
C THR A 28 -14.96 -6.81 -5.75
N PHE A 29 -13.86 -6.77 -5.00
CA PHE A 29 -12.69 -7.64 -5.18
C PHE A 29 -12.46 -8.52 -3.95
N ASN A 30 -13.53 -9.22 -3.52
CA ASN A 30 -13.55 -10.01 -2.31
C ASN A 30 -12.48 -11.10 -2.30
N GLU A 31 -12.41 -11.91 -3.35
CA GLU A 31 -11.43 -13.00 -3.47
C GLU A 31 -9.98 -12.50 -3.37
N THR A 32 -9.65 -11.42 -4.07
CA THR A 32 -8.32 -10.80 -3.98
C THR A 32 -8.03 -10.30 -2.57
N SER A 33 -9.00 -9.64 -1.94
CA SER A 33 -8.86 -9.08 -0.59
C SER A 33 -8.65 -10.19 0.45
N LEU A 34 -9.43 -11.27 0.36
CA LEU A 34 -9.31 -12.44 1.24
C LEU A 34 -7.99 -13.17 1.04
N ARG A 35 -7.52 -13.33 -0.20
CA ARG A 35 -6.20 -13.94 -0.46
C ARG A 35 -5.07 -13.11 0.11
N LEU A 36 -5.07 -11.78 -0.09
CA LEU A 36 -4.07 -10.91 0.52
C LEU A 36 -4.12 -10.98 2.05
N PHE A 37 -5.32 -10.95 2.63
CA PHE A 37 -5.48 -11.08 4.08
C PHE A 37 -5.00 -12.45 4.60
N SER A 38 -5.20 -13.52 3.83
CA SER A 38 -4.71 -14.85 4.19
C SER A 38 -3.18 -14.91 4.25
N HIS A 39 -2.47 -14.20 3.36
CA HIS A 39 -1.00 -14.07 3.46
C HIS A 39 -0.56 -13.39 4.75
N TRP A 40 -1.32 -12.41 5.24
CA TRP A 40 -1.00 -11.74 6.52
C TRP A 40 -1.30 -12.60 7.75
N LEU A 41 -2.17 -13.60 7.62
CA LEU A 41 -2.47 -14.54 8.71
C LEU A 41 -1.47 -15.70 8.79
N ILE A 42 -0.73 -15.96 7.72
CA ILE A 42 0.35 -16.94 7.72
C ILE A 42 1.56 -16.28 8.37
N PHE A 43 1.91 -16.72 9.58
CA PHE A 43 3.08 -16.23 10.31
C PHE A 43 4.37 -16.96 9.84
N ASP A 44 4.60 -17.06 8.53
CA ASP A 44 5.79 -17.67 7.92
C ASP A 44 6.93 -16.67 7.67
N GLU A 45 7.03 -15.67 8.57
CA GLU A 45 8.03 -14.59 8.63
C GLU A 45 7.99 -13.53 7.52
N SER A 46 7.64 -13.86 6.27
CA SER A 46 7.83 -12.91 5.15
C SER A 46 6.79 -11.78 5.10
N TYR A 47 5.52 -12.04 5.45
CA TYR A 47 4.41 -11.07 5.33
C TYR A 47 3.47 -11.01 6.53
N GLY A 48 3.78 -11.70 7.63
CA GLY A 48 2.97 -11.71 8.86
C GLY A 48 2.84 -10.34 9.54
N HIS A 49 3.71 -9.38 9.22
CA HIS A 49 3.60 -7.99 9.70
C HIS A 49 2.48 -7.20 9.01
N GLY A 50 1.80 -7.74 7.99
CA GLY A 50 0.77 -7.01 7.25
C GLY A 50 -0.38 -6.49 8.12
N LEU A 51 -0.79 -7.24 9.15
CA LEU A 51 -1.78 -6.76 10.13
C LEU A 51 -1.27 -5.58 10.97
N LEU A 52 0.01 -5.59 11.35
CA LEU A 52 0.63 -4.49 12.09
C LEU A 52 0.74 -3.23 11.22
N VAL A 53 1.09 -3.41 9.95
CA VAL A 53 1.10 -2.32 8.97
C VAL A 53 -0.31 -1.75 8.81
N LEU A 54 -1.33 -2.60 8.62
CA LEU A 54 -2.72 -2.15 8.52
C LEU A 54 -3.17 -1.36 9.75
N ALA A 55 -2.85 -1.85 10.96
CA ALA A 55 -3.15 -1.15 12.21
C ALA A 55 -2.43 0.21 12.29
N THR A 56 -1.18 0.29 11.83
CA THR A 56 -0.43 1.55 11.75
C THR A 56 -1.07 2.53 10.79
N CYS A 57 -1.54 2.07 9.62
CA CYS A 57 -2.25 2.91 8.66
C CYS A 57 -3.54 3.48 9.27
N ILE A 58 -4.34 2.63 9.93
CA ILE A 58 -5.57 3.05 10.61
C ILE A 58 -5.26 4.11 11.68
N TYR A 59 -4.23 3.89 12.49
CA TYR A 59 -3.82 4.83 13.53
C TYR A 59 -3.39 6.18 12.95
N MET A 60 -2.54 6.19 11.91
CA MET A 60 -2.11 7.43 11.25
C MET A 60 -3.27 8.21 10.64
N ILE A 61 -4.19 7.51 9.97
CA ILE A 61 -5.39 8.13 9.37
C ILE A 61 -6.29 8.69 10.47
N HIS A 62 -6.49 7.95 11.57
CA HIS A 62 -7.25 8.43 12.73
C HIS A 62 -6.63 9.70 13.32
N CYS A 63 -5.31 9.74 13.54
CA CYS A 63 -4.62 10.93 14.04
C CYS A 63 -4.80 12.13 13.09
N ALA A 64 -4.65 11.93 11.78
CA ALA A 64 -4.83 12.99 10.79
C ALA A 64 -6.27 13.51 10.72
N LEU A 65 -7.26 12.62 10.85
CA LEU A 65 -8.68 13.00 10.96
C LEU A 65 -8.95 13.78 12.26
N ALA A 66 -8.46 13.30 13.39
CA ALA A 66 -8.64 13.93 14.70
C ALA A 66 -7.97 15.31 14.78
N ALA A 67 -6.83 15.49 14.10
CA ALA A 67 -6.16 16.77 13.95
C ALA A 67 -6.84 17.71 12.94
N GLY A 68 -7.88 17.27 12.23
CA GLY A 68 -8.57 18.06 11.21
C GLY A 68 -7.77 18.29 9.94
N GLU A 69 -6.69 17.52 9.72
CA GLU A 69 -5.82 17.66 8.54
C GLU A 69 -6.46 17.09 7.27
N ILE A 70 -7.40 16.15 7.43
CA ILE A 70 -8.15 15.53 6.34
C ILE A 70 -9.53 16.19 6.26
N TYR A 71 -9.69 17.08 5.29
CA TYR A 71 -10.94 17.75 5.00
C TYR A 71 -11.26 17.64 3.51
N SER A 72 -12.53 17.42 3.18
CA SER A 72 -12.93 17.32 1.78
C SER A 72 -12.91 18.68 1.09
N SER A 73 -12.30 18.72 -0.10
CA SER A 73 -12.36 19.87 -1.01
C SER A 73 -13.42 19.71 -2.10
N GLY A 74 -14.25 18.67 -2.02
CA GLY A 74 -15.16 18.25 -3.09
C GLY A 74 -14.53 17.26 -4.08
N PRO A 75 -15.34 16.70 -4.98
CA PRO A 75 -14.90 15.66 -5.91
C PRO A 75 -13.96 16.21 -6.98
N ASP A 76 -12.96 15.40 -7.36
CA ASP A 76 -12.02 15.69 -8.45
C ASP A 76 -12.26 14.71 -9.61
N TRP A 77 -13.08 15.13 -10.57
CA TRP A 77 -13.48 14.30 -11.71
C TRP A 77 -12.31 13.89 -12.62
N PHE A 78 -11.15 14.55 -12.55
CA PHE A 78 -9.97 14.09 -13.29
C PHE A 78 -9.50 12.70 -12.83
N MET A 79 -9.80 12.31 -11.59
CA MET A 79 -9.48 10.98 -11.07
C MET A 79 -10.43 9.88 -11.57
N LEU A 80 -11.52 10.23 -12.27
CA LEU A 80 -12.45 9.23 -12.81
C LEU A 80 -11.78 8.34 -13.85
N LEU A 81 -10.99 8.92 -14.76
CA LEU A 81 -10.29 8.16 -15.79
C LEU A 81 -9.23 7.22 -15.20
N PRO A 82 -8.31 7.67 -14.30
CA PRO A 82 -7.43 6.77 -13.57
C PRO A 82 -8.17 5.67 -12.80
N LEU A 83 -9.30 5.99 -12.16
CA LEU A 83 -10.08 4.99 -11.41
C LEU A 83 -10.62 3.91 -12.33
N LEU A 84 -11.20 4.29 -13.48
CA LEU A 84 -11.73 3.36 -14.46
C LEU A 84 -10.62 2.47 -15.02
N LEU A 85 -9.48 3.05 -15.41
CA LEU A 85 -8.34 2.29 -15.92
C LEU A 85 -7.80 1.33 -14.87
N CYS A 86 -7.57 1.80 -13.65
CA CYS A 86 -7.05 0.99 -12.55
C CYS A 86 -7.99 -0.16 -12.20
N SER A 87 -9.29 0.12 -12.08
CA SER A 87 -10.31 -0.91 -11.79
C SER A 87 -10.47 -1.90 -12.93
N PHE A 88 -10.39 -1.44 -14.18
CA PHE A 88 -10.43 -2.30 -15.37
C PHE A 88 -9.21 -3.22 -15.44
N THR A 89 -8.00 -2.69 -15.20
CA THR A 89 -6.77 -3.50 -15.17
C THR A 89 -6.80 -4.50 -14.02
N LEU A 90 -7.33 -4.12 -12.86
CA LEU A 90 -7.51 -5.04 -11.72
C LEU A 90 -8.50 -6.15 -12.08
N ALA A 91 -9.63 -5.83 -12.69
CA ALA A 91 -10.58 -6.84 -13.17
C ALA A 91 -9.94 -7.78 -14.22
N LEU A 92 -9.13 -7.24 -15.14
CA LEU A 92 -8.42 -8.03 -16.14
C LEU A 92 -7.38 -8.95 -15.49
N SER A 93 -6.67 -8.50 -14.45
CA SER A 93 -5.70 -9.34 -13.74
C SER A 93 -6.35 -10.44 -12.91
N VAL A 94 -7.58 -10.24 -12.43
CA VAL A 94 -8.39 -11.31 -11.83
C VAL A 94 -8.70 -12.38 -12.89
N VAL A 95 -9.15 -11.99 -14.08
CA VAL A 95 -9.45 -12.93 -15.18
C VAL A 95 -8.17 -13.65 -15.65
N ALA A 96 -7.04 -12.95 -15.67
CA ALA A 96 -5.75 -13.52 -16.06
C ALA A 96 -5.07 -14.35 -14.95
N GLY A 97 -5.60 -14.35 -13.72
CA GLY A 97 -4.99 -15.05 -12.58
C GLY A 97 -3.65 -14.46 -12.11
N ILE A 98 -3.41 -13.16 -12.35
CA ILE A 98 -2.14 -12.50 -12.00
C ILE A 98 -2.27 -11.80 -10.65
N ASP A 99 -2.04 -12.54 -9.56
CA ASP A 99 -2.25 -12.06 -8.19
C ASP A 99 -1.40 -10.85 -7.82
N MET A 100 -0.14 -10.82 -8.28
CA MET A 100 0.78 -9.69 -8.06
C MET A 100 0.19 -8.35 -8.52
N VAL A 101 -0.42 -8.30 -9.71
CA VAL A 101 -1.06 -7.09 -10.23
C VAL A 101 -2.29 -6.75 -9.41
N GLN A 102 -3.08 -7.75 -9.01
CA GLN A 102 -4.25 -7.52 -8.18
C GLN A 102 -3.87 -6.89 -6.83
N TYR A 103 -2.85 -7.41 -6.15
CA TYR A 103 -2.41 -6.88 -4.85
C TYR A 103 -1.88 -5.45 -4.95
N ILE A 104 -1.10 -5.12 -5.99
CA ILE A 104 -0.58 -3.76 -6.21
C ILE A 104 -1.71 -2.76 -6.47
N LEU A 105 -2.71 -3.14 -7.25
CA LEU A 105 -3.77 -2.22 -7.67
C LEU A 105 -4.84 -2.04 -6.59
N LEU A 106 -4.98 -2.97 -5.64
CA LEU A 106 -6.04 -2.91 -4.63
C LEU A 106 -5.93 -1.66 -3.71
N PRO A 107 -4.76 -1.32 -3.11
CA PRO A 107 -4.58 -0.06 -2.41
C PRO A 107 -4.70 1.17 -3.32
N ALA A 108 -4.28 1.04 -4.60
CA ALA A 108 -4.38 2.13 -5.57
C ALA A 108 -5.83 2.48 -5.88
N VAL A 109 -6.72 1.50 -6.05
CA VAL A 109 -8.16 1.71 -6.25
C VAL A 109 -8.77 2.42 -5.04
N VAL A 110 -8.41 2.02 -3.81
CA VAL A 110 -8.85 2.73 -2.58
C VAL A 110 -8.37 4.18 -2.58
N PHE A 111 -7.10 4.43 -2.86
CA PHE A 111 -6.54 5.78 -2.90
C PHE A 111 -7.22 6.66 -3.96
N ILE A 112 -7.34 6.17 -5.20
CA ILE A 112 -7.89 6.93 -6.32
C ILE A 112 -9.39 7.17 -6.13
N SER A 113 -10.14 6.20 -5.61
CA SER A 113 -11.57 6.38 -5.32
C SER A 113 -11.79 7.40 -4.19
N PHE A 114 -10.97 7.35 -3.14
CA PHE A 114 -11.01 8.37 -2.09
C PHE A 114 -10.63 9.75 -2.63
N TYR A 115 -9.58 9.84 -3.47
CA TYR A 115 -9.21 11.09 -4.14
C TYR A 115 -10.39 11.61 -4.96
N LEU A 116 -10.98 10.81 -5.85
CA LEU A 116 -12.11 11.21 -6.69
C LEU A 116 -13.24 11.88 -5.90
N VAL A 117 -13.57 11.38 -4.70
CA VAL A 117 -14.70 11.88 -3.91
C VAL A 117 -14.32 12.98 -2.91
N ALA A 118 -13.18 12.81 -2.20
CA ALA A 118 -12.76 13.71 -1.14
C ALA A 118 -11.90 14.88 -1.64
N GLY A 119 -11.26 14.72 -2.80
CA GLY A 119 -10.39 15.69 -3.44
C GLY A 119 -8.92 15.61 -3.02
N ARG A 120 -8.08 16.38 -3.71
CA ARG A 120 -6.61 16.32 -3.62
C ARG A 120 -6.06 16.55 -2.22
N ASN A 121 -6.59 17.54 -1.50
CA ASN A 121 -6.07 17.92 -0.18
C ASN A 121 -6.22 16.79 0.84
N ALA A 122 -7.36 16.10 0.84
CA ALA A 122 -7.60 14.93 1.67
C ALA A 122 -6.74 13.74 1.21
N ALA A 123 -6.66 13.49 -0.11
CA ALA A 123 -5.96 12.33 -0.67
C ALA A 123 -4.47 12.32 -0.30
N ILE A 124 -3.76 13.45 -0.42
CA ILE A 124 -2.33 13.52 -0.12
C ILE A 124 -2.03 13.15 1.34
N ARG A 125 -2.95 13.41 2.27
CA ARG A 125 -2.79 13.08 3.69
C ARG A 125 -2.83 11.57 3.96
N ILE A 126 -3.51 10.80 3.13
CA ILE A 126 -3.57 9.34 3.25
C ILE A 126 -2.56 8.61 2.36
N LEU A 127 -1.77 9.34 1.55
CA LEU A 127 -0.78 8.75 0.65
C LEU A 127 0.29 7.96 1.41
N ILE A 128 0.82 8.51 2.50
CA ILE A 128 1.82 7.82 3.32
C ILE A 128 1.21 6.59 4.01
N PRO A 129 0.08 6.69 4.75
CA PRO A 129 -0.59 5.51 5.31
C PRO A 129 -0.86 4.42 4.27
N LEU A 130 -1.49 4.74 3.13
CA LEU A 130 -1.76 3.72 2.11
C LEU A 130 -0.48 3.21 1.44
N GLY A 131 0.54 4.06 1.31
CA GLY A 131 1.88 3.69 0.84
C GLY A 131 2.51 2.58 1.67
N LEU A 132 2.29 2.59 3.00
CA LEU A 132 2.83 1.56 3.89
C LEU A 132 2.31 0.16 3.56
N ILE A 133 1.08 0.03 3.06
CA ILE A 133 0.50 -1.27 2.67
C ILE A 133 1.34 -1.96 1.58
N TYR A 134 2.05 -1.21 0.73
CA TYR A 134 2.93 -1.81 -0.28
C TYR A 134 4.11 -2.58 0.32
N PHE A 135 4.53 -2.28 1.56
CA PHE A 135 5.53 -3.07 2.29
C PHE A 135 4.96 -4.36 2.91
N ALA A 136 3.64 -4.54 2.85
CA ALA A 136 2.94 -5.73 3.31
C ALA A 136 2.41 -6.60 2.16
N ILE A 137 2.67 -6.25 0.91
CA ILE A 137 2.22 -7.01 -0.26
C ILE A 137 3.31 -8.02 -0.69
N PRO A 138 2.94 -9.25 -1.10
CA PRO A 138 3.88 -10.28 -1.59
C PRO A 138 4.41 -10.00 -3.00
N PHE A 139 4.89 -8.78 -3.22
CA PHE A 139 5.56 -8.33 -4.44
C PHE A 139 7.08 -8.39 -4.29
N TRP A 140 7.58 -8.28 -3.06
CA TRP A 140 9.01 -8.19 -2.75
C TRP A 140 9.76 -9.49 -3.03
N ASP A 141 9.08 -10.64 -3.04
CA ASP A 141 9.67 -11.95 -3.38
C ASP A 141 10.39 -11.95 -4.73
N HIS A 142 9.87 -11.19 -5.71
CA HIS A 142 10.48 -11.05 -7.03
C HIS A 142 11.81 -10.30 -7.01
N PHE A 143 12.04 -9.47 -6.00
CA PHE A 143 13.25 -8.66 -5.83
C PHE A 143 14.23 -9.27 -4.84
N THR A 144 13.77 -10.11 -3.91
CA THR A 144 14.58 -10.69 -2.83
C THR A 144 15.90 -11.29 -3.34
N ASN A 145 15.85 -12.12 -4.38
CA ASN A 145 17.06 -12.75 -4.93
C ASN A 145 18.04 -11.72 -5.53
N GLY A 146 17.53 -10.71 -6.24
CA GLY A 146 18.37 -9.65 -6.82
C GLY A 146 19.00 -8.75 -5.77
N LEU A 147 18.22 -8.37 -4.76
CA LEU A 147 18.68 -7.58 -3.61
C LEU A 147 19.71 -8.36 -2.79
N LEU A 148 19.49 -9.67 -2.59
CA LEU A 148 20.44 -10.54 -1.92
C LEU A 148 21.75 -10.65 -2.70
N ALA A 149 21.71 -10.74 -4.03
CA ALA A 149 22.91 -10.80 -4.87
C ALA A 149 23.72 -9.49 -4.82
N LEU A 150 23.02 -8.34 -4.83
CA LEU A 150 23.68 -7.04 -4.69
C LEU A 150 24.35 -6.89 -3.32
N THR A 151 23.64 -7.24 -2.24
CA THR A 151 24.18 -7.15 -0.88
C THR A 151 25.35 -8.10 -0.68
N SER A 152 25.26 -9.36 -1.13
CA SER A 152 26.38 -10.29 -1.03
C SER A 152 27.60 -9.83 -1.84
N GLY A 153 27.39 -9.22 -3.01
CA GLY A 153 28.48 -8.65 -3.82
C GLY A 153 29.22 -7.52 -3.10
N VAL A 154 28.49 -6.59 -2.48
CA VAL A 154 29.10 -5.50 -1.68
C VAL A 154 29.86 -6.05 -0.47
N VAL A 155 29.29 -7.02 0.24
CA VAL A 155 29.95 -7.62 1.42
C VAL A 155 31.22 -8.38 0.99
N GLN A 156 31.17 -9.11 -0.11
CA GLN A 156 32.34 -9.79 -0.67
C GLN A 156 33.49 -8.82 -0.97
N GLU A 157 33.20 -7.68 -1.61
CA GLU A 157 34.21 -6.66 -1.87
C GLU A 157 34.78 -6.06 -0.58
N MET A 158 33.94 -5.78 0.41
CA MET A 158 34.40 -5.28 1.71
C MET A 158 35.29 -6.28 2.44
N VAL A 159 34.94 -7.57 2.43
CA VAL A 159 35.74 -8.64 3.03
C VAL A 159 37.09 -8.76 2.33
N TYR A 160 37.11 -8.75 0.99
CA TYR A 160 38.35 -8.75 0.21
C TYR A 160 39.26 -7.57 0.55
N LEU A 161 38.70 -6.35 0.58
CA LEU A 161 39.44 -5.12 0.93
C LEU A 161 39.96 -5.12 2.37
N SER A 162 39.27 -5.79 3.28
CA SER A 162 39.69 -5.90 4.69
C SER A 162 40.83 -6.90 4.93
N GLY A 163 41.18 -7.71 3.92
CA GLY A 163 42.21 -8.77 4.05
C GLY A 163 41.76 -9.98 4.88
N ILE A 164 40.46 -10.07 5.21
CA ILE A 164 39.88 -11.22 5.89
C ILE A 164 39.75 -12.37 4.89
N THR A 165 40.26 -13.56 5.26
CA THR A 165 40.06 -14.77 4.45
C THR A 165 38.64 -15.27 4.69
N ALA A 166 37.81 -15.29 3.65
CA ALA A 166 36.47 -15.84 3.72
C ALA A 166 36.22 -16.81 2.56
N TYR A 167 35.52 -17.89 2.85
CA TYR A 167 34.99 -18.79 1.82
C TYR A 167 33.64 -18.27 1.35
N ILE A 168 33.51 -18.03 0.05
CA ILE A 168 32.31 -17.43 -0.55
C ILE A 168 31.68 -18.47 -1.49
N SER A 169 30.42 -18.83 -1.24
CA SER A 169 29.63 -19.77 -2.04
C SER A 169 28.26 -19.16 -2.33
N GLY A 170 28.10 -18.63 -3.54
CA GLY A 170 26.91 -17.86 -3.92
C GLY A 170 26.74 -16.64 -3.01
N ASN A 171 25.59 -16.54 -2.34
CA ASN A 171 25.29 -15.47 -1.38
C ASN A 171 25.71 -15.81 0.06
N SER A 172 26.35 -16.95 0.28
CA SER A 172 26.84 -17.38 1.60
C SER A 172 28.32 -17.02 1.77
N ILE A 173 28.65 -16.32 2.85
CA ILE A 173 30.02 -15.92 3.20
C ILE A 173 30.37 -16.54 4.55
N TYR A 174 31.44 -17.34 4.57
CA TYR A 174 31.95 -18.02 5.76
C TYR A 174 33.31 -17.42 6.12
N ILE A 175 33.46 -16.92 7.34
CA ILE A 175 34.66 -16.23 7.85
C ILE A 175 35.39 -17.13 8.85
#